data_AF-A0A956BQL5-F1
#
_entry.id   AF-A0A956BQL5-F1
#
_cell.length_a   1.000
_cell.length_b   1.000
_cell.length_c   1.000
_cell.angle_alpha   90.00
_cell.angle_beta   90.00
_cell.angle_gamma   90.00
#
_symmetry.space_group_name_H-M   'P 1'
#
loop_
_entity.id
_entity.type
_entity.pdbx_description
1 polymer ?
#
loop_
_entity_poly.entity_id
_entity_poly.type
_entity_poly.pdbx_seq_one_letter_code
_entity_poly.pdbx_strand_id
1 'polypeptide(L)'
;MRLWLRLTLVMAALTLVPLVVTGSLAVRASTENATLRPEEQMSRDASTLAIFTGMWVDAQARTMAGWQRVWDVRARSEDHQLGLIRAVWQAMDHTVTVALVDEAGQPVVPAVYLTENQIMGAREAGSPARADALLAHIPRRLNAEGF
;
A
#
# COMPACT_ATOMS: atom_id res chain seq x y z
N MET A 1 -21.98 -47.57 53.56
CA MET A 1 -21.69 -47.23 52.14
C MET A 1 -21.48 -45.75 51.84
N ARG A 2 -22.22 -44.80 52.45
CA ARG A 2 -22.12 -43.36 52.11
C ARG A 2 -20.79 -42.66 52.44
N LEU A 3 -20.03 -43.13 53.43
CA LEU A 3 -18.77 -42.49 53.87
C LEU A 3 -17.63 -42.70 52.86
N TRP A 4 -17.47 -43.94 52.37
CA TRP A 4 -16.46 -44.30 51.39
C TRP A 4 -16.64 -43.53 50.09
N LEU A 5 -17.87 -43.42 49.59
CA LEU A 5 -18.18 -42.69 48.36
C LEU A 5 -17.85 -41.18 48.47
N ARG A 6 -18.07 -40.58 49.64
CA ARG A 6 -17.68 -39.19 49.91
C ARG A 6 -16.16 -39.01 49.91
N LEU A 7 -15.43 -39.97 50.48
CA LEU A 7 -13.97 -39.92 50.55
C LEU A 7 -13.33 -40.04 49.16
N THR A 8 -13.84 -40.93 48.30
CA THR A 8 -13.38 -41.05 46.90
C THR A 8 -13.66 -39.79 46.10
N LEU A 9 -14.82 -39.17 46.30
CA LEU A 9 -15.17 -37.90 45.64
C LEU A 9 -14.24 -36.76 46.06
N VAL A 10 -13.90 -36.66 47.34
CA VAL A 10 -12.98 -35.63 47.85
C VAL A 10 -11.57 -35.85 47.29
N MET A 11 -11.08 -37.09 47.27
CA MET A 11 -9.78 -37.42 46.68
C MET A 11 -9.74 -37.15 45.17
N ALA A 12 -10.80 -37.49 44.43
CA ALA A 12 -10.90 -37.19 43.00
C ALA A 12 -10.97 -35.68 42.73
N ALA A 13 -11.69 -34.93 43.57
CA ALA A 13 -11.74 -33.47 43.47
C ALA A 13 -10.37 -32.84 43.76
N LEU A 14 -9.65 -33.33 44.77
CA LEU A 14 -8.31 -32.85 45.14
C LEU A 14 -7.28 -33.06 44.03
N THR A 15 -7.44 -34.08 43.18
CA THR A 15 -6.52 -34.34 42.06
C THR A 15 -6.96 -33.65 40.77
N LEU A 16 -8.27 -33.60 40.48
CA LEU A 16 -8.78 -33.04 39.25
C LEU A 16 -8.85 -31.50 39.26
N VAL A 17 -9.20 -30.89 40.40
CA VAL A 17 -9.34 -29.43 40.48
C VAL A 17 -8.03 -28.70 40.18
N PRO A 18 -6.87 -29.08 40.75
CA PRO A 18 -5.60 -28.43 40.40
C PRO A 18 -5.24 -28.59 38.93
N LEU A 19 -5.56 -29.75 38.33
CA LEU A 19 -5.29 -30.02 36.91
C LEU A 19 -6.14 -29.14 35.99
N VAL A 20 -7.42 -28.96 36.31
CA VAL A 20 -8.34 -28.11 35.55
C VAL A 20 -7.94 -26.63 35.70
N VAL A 21 -7.61 -26.20 36.92
CA VAL A 21 -7.18 -24.82 37.18
C VAL A 21 -5.88 -24.49 36.44
N THR A 22 -4.86 -25.34 36.57
CA THR A 22 -3.58 -25.13 35.88
C THR A 22 -3.70 -25.23 34.37
N GLY A 23 -4.49 -26.18 33.86
CA GLY A 23 -4.80 -26.28 32.42
C GLY A 23 -5.51 -25.03 31.89
N SER A 24 -6.49 -24.50 32.61
CA SER A 24 -7.23 -23.30 32.20
C SER A 24 -6.35 -22.04 32.17
N LEU A 25 -5.45 -21.90 33.16
CA LEU A 25 -4.51 -20.78 33.23
C LEU A 25 -3.45 -20.87 32.12
N ALA A 26 -2.93 -22.07 31.85
CA ALA A 26 -1.96 -22.29 30.77
C ALA A 26 -2.57 -21.99 29.40
N VAL A 27 -3.83 -22.41 29.16
CA VAL A 27 -4.54 -22.08 27.92
C VAL A 27 -4.76 -20.59 27.79
N ARG A 28 -5.26 -19.90 28.84
CA ARG A 28 -5.47 -18.44 28.80
C ARG A 28 -4.17 -17.67 28.55
N ALA A 29 -3.10 -18.00 29.27
CA ALA A 29 -1.81 -17.36 29.09
C ALA A 29 -1.20 -17.64 27.71
N SER A 30 -1.41 -18.85 27.16
CA SER A 30 -0.98 -19.18 25.80
C SER A 30 -1.77 -18.40 24.75
N THR A 31 -3.10 -18.30 24.90
CA THR A 31 -3.96 -17.56 23.97
C THR A 31 -3.66 -16.05 24.00
N GLU A 32 -3.53 -15.44 25.17
CA GLU A 32 -3.20 -14.00 25.30
C GLU A 32 -1.81 -13.68 24.72
N ASN A 33 -0.80 -14.52 24.98
CA ASN A 33 0.52 -14.33 24.38
C ASN A 33 0.55 -14.58 22.87
N ALA A 34 -0.30 -15.48 22.37
CA ALA A 34 -0.41 -15.77 20.96
C ALA A 34 -1.18 -14.70 20.18
N THR A 35 -2.02 -13.88 20.83
CA THR A 35 -2.74 -12.78 20.16
C THR A 35 -1.99 -11.45 20.21
N LEU A 36 -1.33 -11.12 21.34
CA LEU A 36 -0.66 -9.83 21.49
C LEU A 36 0.62 -9.71 20.66
N ARG A 37 1.40 -10.80 20.52
CA ARG A 37 2.66 -10.77 19.76
C ARG A 37 2.45 -10.58 18.25
N PRO A 38 1.49 -11.26 17.60
CA PRO A 38 1.21 -11.00 16.19
C PRO A 38 0.69 -9.60 15.93
N GLU A 39 -0.17 -9.04 16.77
CA GLU A 39 -0.68 -7.68 16.58
C GLU A 39 0.42 -6.62 16.67
N GLU A 40 1.31 -6.72 17.66
CA GLU A 40 2.46 -5.84 17.77
C GLU A 40 3.41 -5.98 16.57
N GLN A 41 3.63 -7.20 16.08
CA GLN A 41 4.48 -7.45 14.93
C GLN A 41 3.84 -6.93 13.63
N MET A 42 2.55 -7.16 13.43
CA MET A 42 1.79 -6.62 12.30
C MET A 42 1.75 -5.10 12.32
N SER A 43 1.62 -4.47 13.49
CA SER A 43 1.67 -3.00 13.61
C SER A 43 3.05 -2.46 13.24
N ARG A 44 4.13 -3.12 13.66
CA ARG A 44 5.50 -2.73 13.29
C ARG A 44 5.75 -2.90 11.80
N ASP A 45 5.32 -4.01 11.23
CA ASP A 45 5.46 -4.29 9.79
C ASP A 45 4.64 -3.28 8.96
N ALA A 46 3.40 -3.00 9.36
CA ALA A 46 2.57 -1.98 8.73
C ALA A 46 3.21 -0.58 8.80
N SER A 47 3.78 -0.21 9.96
CA SER A 47 4.48 1.08 10.11
C SER A 47 5.72 1.16 9.21
N THR A 48 6.47 0.07 9.11
CA THR A 48 7.68 0.00 8.27
C THR A 48 7.31 0.09 6.79
N LEU A 49 6.26 -0.62 6.37
CA LEU A 49 5.73 -0.55 5.01
C LEU A 49 5.21 0.85 4.69
N ALA A 50 4.49 1.49 5.60
CA ALA A 50 4.01 2.86 5.41
C ALA A 50 5.16 3.85 5.23
N ILE A 51 6.22 3.75 6.05
CA ILE A 51 7.43 4.57 5.91
C ILE A 51 8.10 4.33 4.56
N PHE A 52 8.26 3.05 4.17
CA PHE A 52 8.84 2.68 2.89
C PHE A 52 8.04 3.24 1.72
N THR A 53 6.72 3.06 1.72
CA THR A 53 5.82 3.60 0.69
C THR A 53 5.91 5.13 0.64
N GLY A 54 5.91 5.81 1.78
CA GLY A 54 6.08 7.25 1.86
C GLY A 54 7.39 7.72 1.22
N MET A 55 8.53 7.12 1.61
CA MET A 55 9.83 7.44 1.00
C MET A 55 9.88 7.17 -0.51
N TRP A 56 9.25 6.08 -0.96
CA TRP A 56 9.20 5.73 -2.37
C TRP A 56 8.38 6.73 -3.17
N VAL A 57 7.17 7.09 -2.71
CA VAL A 57 6.33 8.12 -3.33
C VAL A 57 7.06 9.47 -3.39
N ASP A 58 7.70 9.87 -2.29
CA ASP A 58 8.50 11.09 -2.22
C ASP A 58 9.66 11.11 -3.24
N ALA A 59 10.32 9.97 -3.43
CA ALA A 59 11.40 9.85 -4.40
C ALA A 59 10.87 10.00 -5.85
N GLN A 60 9.71 9.40 -6.16
CA GLN A 60 9.06 9.58 -7.45
C GLN A 60 8.64 11.03 -7.68
N ALA A 61 8.04 11.67 -6.68
CA ALA A 61 7.62 13.07 -6.74
C ALA A 61 8.81 14.02 -6.97
N ARG A 62 9.92 13.83 -6.25
CA ARG A 62 11.16 14.61 -6.47
C ARG A 62 11.74 14.40 -7.87
N THR A 63 11.70 13.16 -8.37
CA THR A 63 12.15 12.84 -9.73
C THR A 63 11.31 13.58 -10.76
N MET A 64 9.98 13.51 -10.64
CA MET A 64 9.05 14.23 -11.52
C MET A 64 9.24 15.75 -11.46
N ALA A 65 9.41 16.32 -10.26
CA ALA A 65 9.70 17.75 -10.10
C ALA A 65 11.04 18.15 -10.74
N GLY A 66 12.04 17.26 -10.73
CA GLY A 66 13.31 17.44 -11.43
C GLY A 66 13.11 17.62 -12.94
N TRP A 67 12.28 16.78 -13.57
CA TRP A 67 11.97 16.89 -14.99
C TRP A 67 11.32 18.23 -15.35
N GLN A 68 10.41 18.74 -14.52
CA GLN A 68 9.78 20.05 -14.72
C GLN A 68 10.76 21.23 -14.62
N ARG A 69 11.84 21.10 -13.84
CA ARG A 69 12.88 22.14 -13.76
C ARG A 69 13.79 22.16 -14.98
N VAL A 70 14.04 21.00 -15.58
CA VAL A 70 14.90 20.86 -16.77
C VAL A 70 14.13 21.21 -18.05
N TRP A 71 12.82 20.93 -18.08
CA TRP A 71 11.94 21.26 -19.21
C TRP A 71 10.97 22.38 -18.89
N ASP A 72 11.12 23.52 -19.57
CA ASP A 72 10.08 24.55 -19.58
C ASP A 72 8.88 24.08 -20.40
N VAL A 73 7.89 23.51 -19.71
CA VAL A 73 6.70 22.90 -20.32
C VAL A 73 5.80 23.95 -20.99
N ARG A 74 5.82 25.21 -20.53
CA ARG A 74 4.91 26.27 -20.99
C ARG A 74 5.40 26.95 -22.27
N ALA A 75 6.70 26.93 -22.55
CA ALA A 75 7.30 27.62 -23.68
C ALA A 75 7.56 26.74 -24.93
N ARG A 76 7.08 25.49 -24.94
CA ARG A 76 7.45 24.46 -25.94
C ARG A 76 6.27 24.09 -26.84
N SER A 77 6.57 23.66 -28.07
CA SER A 77 5.58 23.09 -28.99
C SER A 77 5.02 21.76 -28.46
N GLU A 78 3.85 21.38 -28.97
CA GLU A 78 3.16 20.13 -28.61
C GLU A 78 4.07 18.89 -28.75
N ASP A 79 4.84 18.79 -29.84
CA ASP A 79 5.80 17.70 -30.06
C ASP A 79 6.87 17.58 -28.96
N HIS A 80 7.33 18.71 -28.42
CA HIS A 80 8.30 18.72 -27.34
C HIS A 80 7.67 18.29 -26.01
N GLN A 81 6.42 18.67 -25.77
CA GLN A 81 5.66 18.23 -24.59
C GLN A 81 5.39 16.72 -24.66
N LEU A 82 5.07 16.20 -25.86
CA LEU A 82 4.95 14.77 -26.11
C LEU A 82 6.29 14.04 -25.90
N GLY A 83 7.39 14.62 -26.38
CA GLY A 83 8.74 14.10 -26.15
C GLY A 83 9.11 14.00 -24.66
N LEU A 84 8.74 15.02 -23.87
CA LEU A 84 8.94 15.03 -22.42
C LEU A 84 8.20 13.88 -21.75
N ILE A 85 6.90 13.70 -22.01
CA ILE A 85 6.13 12.63 -21.36
C ILE A 85 6.66 11.24 -21.75
N ARG A 86 7.16 11.07 -22.98
CA ARG A 86 7.83 9.82 -23.40
C ARG A 86 9.14 9.59 -22.66
N ALA A 87 9.94 10.63 -22.47
CA ALA A 87 11.20 10.55 -21.73
C ALA A 87 10.95 10.21 -20.24
N VAL A 88 9.98 10.88 -19.60
CA VAL A 88 9.57 10.58 -18.21
C VAL A 88 9.06 9.15 -18.09
N TRP A 89 8.22 8.72 -19.03
CA TRP A 89 7.68 7.36 -19.07
C TRP A 89 8.79 6.28 -19.25
N GLN A 90 9.81 6.58 -20.05
CA GLN A 90 10.98 5.70 -20.22
C GLN A 90 11.90 5.69 -18.99
N ALA A 91 12.03 6.82 -18.29
CA ALA A 91 12.90 6.94 -17.12
C ALA A 91 12.32 6.29 -15.85
N MET A 92 11.00 6.05 -15.81
CA MET A 92 10.31 5.48 -14.65
C MET A 92 9.80 4.08 -14.96
N ASP A 93 10.57 3.05 -14.60
CA ASP A 93 10.29 1.65 -14.93
C ASP A 93 8.92 1.15 -14.47
N HIS A 94 8.41 1.66 -13.34
CA HIS A 94 7.14 1.24 -12.76
C HIS A 94 5.92 2.04 -13.23
N THR A 95 6.11 3.02 -14.13
CA THR A 95 5.02 3.86 -14.59
C THR A 95 4.23 3.22 -15.73
N VAL A 96 2.94 3.02 -15.52
CA VAL A 96 2.02 2.42 -16.50
C VAL A 96 1.46 3.48 -17.47
N THR A 97 1.24 4.71 -16.99
CA THR A 97 0.66 5.80 -17.78
C THR A 97 1.21 7.14 -17.32
N VAL A 98 1.56 8.01 -18.26
CA VAL A 98 1.96 9.40 -18.01
C VAL A 98 1.03 10.33 -18.79
N ALA A 99 0.49 11.32 -18.11
CA ALA A 99 -0.30 12.39 -18.70
C ALA A 99 0.24 13.76 -18.27
N LEU A 100 0.21 14.72 -19.19
CA LEU A 100 0.47 16.12 -18.88
C LEU A 100 -0.87 16.85 -18.90
N VAL A 101 -1.20 17.52 -17.79
CA VAL A 101 -2.47 18.23 -17.62
C VAL A 101 -2.27 19.71 -17.32
N ASP A 102 -3.26 20.51 -17.69
CA ASP A 102 -3.31 21.94 -17.39
C ASP A 102 -3.89 22.23 -15.99
N GLU A 103 -4.06 23.50 -15.67
CA GLU A 103 -4.61 23.97 -14.38
C GLU A 103 -6.10 23.56 -14.18
N ALA A 104 -6.81 23.23 -15.25
CA ALA A 104 -8.18 22.71 -15.22
C ALA A 104 -8.25 21.17 -15.18
N GLY A 105 -7.09 20.49 -15.18
CA GLY A 105 -6.99 19.04 -15.24
C GLY A 105 -7.27 18.45 -16.62
N GLN A 106 -7.28 19.28 -17.67
CA GLN A 106 -7.43 18.81 -19.05
C GLN A 106 -6.07 18.35 -19.60
N PRO A 107 -6.04 17.28 -20.40
CA PRO A 107 -4.81 16.83 -21.04
C PRO A 107 -4.29 17.88 -22.02
N VAL A 108 -3.03 18.29 -21.86
CA VAL A 108 -2.34 19.22 -22.77
C VAL A 108 -1.91 18.50 -24.04
N VAL A 109 -1.46 17.25 -23.88
CA VAL A 109 -1.06 16.33 -24.95
C VAL A 109 -1.67 14.94 -24.68
N PRO A 110 -1.80 14.09 -25.70
CA PRO A 110 -2.25 12.71 -25.51
C PRO A 110 -1.36 11.97 -24.49
N ALA A 111 -2.00 11.20 -23.59
CA ALA A 111 -1.28 10.39 -22.62
C ALA A 111 -0.41 9.33 -23.30
N VAL A 112 0.71 8.98 -22.66
CA VAL A 112 1.63 7.92 -23.13
C VAL A 112 1.53 6.73 -22.19
N TYR A 113 1.34 5.56 -22.78
CA TYR A 113 1.22 4.27 -22.09
C TYR A 113 1.60 3.13 -23.04
N LEU A 114 2.00 1.99 -22.48
CA LEU A 114 2.20 0.76 -23.25
C LEU A 114 0.89 0.07 -23.52
N THR A 115 0.63 -0.30 -24.76
CA THR A 115 -0.39 -1.30 -25.08
C THR A 115 0.20 -2.71 -24.94
N GLU A 116 -0.66 -3.71 -24.77
CA GLU A 116 -0.26 -5.11 -24.49
C GLU A 116 0.78 -5.66 -25.48
N ASN A 117 0.69 -5.26 -26.75
CA ASN A 117 1.62 -5.63 -27.83
C ASN A 117 2.97 -4.89 -27.83
N GLN A 118 3.16 -3.90 -26.95
CA GLN A 118 4.39 -3.10 -26.84
C GLN A 118 5.19 -3.43 -25.57
N ILE A 119 4.66 -4.28 -24.70
CA ILE A 119 5.30 -4.64 -23.43
C ILE A 119 6.52 -5.51 -23.70
N MET A 120 7.66 -5.09 -23.14
CA MET A 120 8.84 -5.93 -22.97
C MET A 120 9.10 -6.09 -21.47
N GLY A 121 9.27 -7.32 -21.00
CA GLY A 121 9.52 -7.63 -19.58
C GLY A 121 8.24 -7.64 -18.71
N ALA A 122 8.41 -7.41 -17.40
CA ALA A 122 7.34 -7.52 -16.40
C ALA A 122 6.50 -6.24 -16.21
N ARG A 123 6.42 -5.38 -17.24
CA ARG A 123 5.62 -4.14 -17.18
C ARG A 123 4.16 -4.45 -17.41
N GLU A 124 3.28 -3.71 -16.74
CA GLU A 124 1.84 -3.82 -16.94
C GLU A 124 1.40 -2.95 -18.14
N ALA A 125 0.45 -3.45 -18.94
CA ALA A 125 -0.17 -2.66 -20.00
C ALA A 125 -0.98 -1.50 -19.41
N GLY A 126 -0.82 -0.32 -19.99
CA GLY A 126 -1.82 0.73 -19.89
C GLY A 126 -2.93 0.52 -20.93
N SER A 127 -3.94 1.38 -20.86
CA SER A 127 -5.02 1.42 -21.84
C SER A 127 -5.60 2.83 -21.91
N PRO A 128 -6.30 3.19 -23.01
CA PRO A 128 -7.04 4.46 -23.07
C PRO A 128 -7.99 4.62 -21.89
N ALA A 129 -8.72 3.56 -21.52
CA ALA A 129 -9.64 3.60 -20.38
C ALA A 129 -8.94 3.88 -19.03
N ARG A 130 -7.70 3.41 -18.85
CA ARG A 130 -6.90 3.74 -17.66
C ARG A 130 -6.40 5.18 -17.69
N ALA A 131 -6.02 5.69 -18.87
CA ALA A 131 -5.66 7.10 -19.02
C ALA A 131 -6.87 8.00 -18.70
N ASP A 132 -8.06 7.66 -19.21
CA ASP A 132 -9.29 8.38 -18.91
C ASP A 132 -9.65 8.32 -17.42
N ALA A 133 -9.51 7.13 -16.81
CA ALA A 133 -9.72 6.96 -15.38
C ALA A 133 -8.72 7.77 -14.54
N LEU A 134 -7.45 7.81 -14.94
CA LEU A 134 -6.43 8.65 -14.31
C LEU A 134 -6.85 10.11 -14.35
N LEU A 135 -7.16 10.62 -15.54
CA LEU A 135 -7.60 12.01 -15.75
C LEU A 135 -8.85 12.36 -14.95
N ALA A 136 -9.79 11.42 -14.79
CA ALA A 136 -11.00 11.61 -14.00
C ALA A 136 -10.73 11.83 -12.50
N HIS A 137 -9.62 11.28 -11.97
CA HIS A 137 -9.26 11.34 -10.55
C HIS A 137 -8.20 12.39 -10.22
N ILE A 138 -7.71 13.15 -11.20
CA ILE A 138 -6.76 14.24 -10.93
C ILE A 138 -7.48 15.33 -10.11
N PRO A 139 -6.92 15.75 -8.96
CA PRO A 139 -7.48 16.84 -8.18
C PRO A 139 -7.52 18.11 -9.01
N ARG A 140 -8.72 18.61 -9.33
CA ARG A 140 -8.93 19.81 -10.18
C ARG A 140 -8.64 21.13 -9.44
N ARG A 141 -8.41 21.05 -8.13
CA ARG A 141 -7.97 22.15 -7.27
C ARG A 141 -6.99 21.56 -6.26
N LEU A 142 -5.74 22.02 -6.30
CA LEU A 142 -4.91 21.99 -5.11
C LEU A 142 -5.60 22.95 -4.14
N ASN A 143 -6.27 22.44 -3.10
CA ASN A 143 -6.68 23.31 -2.01
C ASN A 143 -5.43 24.05 -1.54
N ALA A 144 -5.54 25.35 -1.26
CA ALA A 144 -4.43 26.21 -0.85
C ALA A 144 -3.68 25.71 0.41
N GLU A 145 -4.13 24.62 1.01
CA GLU A 145 -3.57 23.96 2.18
C GLU A 145 -2.65 22.77 1.87
N GLY A 146 -2.44 22.40 0.60
CA GLY A 146 -1.37 21.46 0.22
C GLY A 146 -1.47 20.08 0.89
N PHE A 147 -2.39 19.25 0.38
CA PHE A 147 -2.31 17.80 0.50
C PHE A 147 -2.55 17.17 -0.86
#